data_AF-A0A7J8FEF0-F1
#
_entry.id   AF-A0A7J8FEF0-F1
#
_cell.length_a   1.000
_cell.length_b   1.000
_cell.length_c   1.000
_cell.angle_alpha   90.00
_cell.angle_beta   90.00
_cell.angle_gamma   90.00
#
_symmetry.space_group_name_H-M   'P 1'
#
loop_
_entity.id
_entity.type
_entity.pdbx_description
1 polymer ?
#
loop_
_entity_poly.entity_id
_entity_poly.type
_entity_poly.pdbx_seq_one_letter_code
_entity_poly.pdbx_strand_id
1 'polypeptide(L)'
;MIQVLGPKPALKEGNPEEDLTADRTNAQAAALYKVSDATGQMNLTKVADSSPFALELLIPDDCFVLDNGLCGKIYIWKGRKANEKERQAALRVAEDFISRMRYAPNTQVEILPQGRESPIFKQFFKDWK
;
A
#
# COMPACT_ATOMS: atom_id res chain seq x y z
N MET A 1 -19.75 -7.72 24.84
CA MET A 1 -19.05 -7.49 23.54
C MET A 1 -18.80 -5.99 23.28
N ILE A 2 -18.36 -5.21 24.30
CA ILE A 2 -18.18 -3.72 24.16
C ILE A 2 -16.88 -3.25 24.86
N GLN A 3 -15.76 -3.94 24.67
CA GLN A 3 -14.47 -3.54 25.29
C GLN A 3 -13.38 -3.19 24.25
N VAL A 4 -13.73 -3.01 22.98
CA VAL A 4 -12.74 -2.80 21.91
C VAL A 4 -12.25 -1.35 21.83
N LEU A 5 -13.15 -0.37 22.01
CA LEU A 5 -12.85 1.07 21.84
C LEU A 5 -12.67 1.82 23.17
N GLY A 6 -12.87 1.15 24.31
CA GLY A 6 -12.87 1.79 25.63
C GLY A 6 -14.19 2.51 25.96
N PRO A 7 -14.19 3.42 26.95
CA PRO A 7 -15.39 4.13 27.39
C PRO A 7 -15.95 5.04 26.28
N LYS A 8 -17.28 5.08 26.14
CA LYS A 8 -17.96 5.86 25.09
C LYS A 8 -17.77 7.37 25.30
N PRO A 9 -17.14 8.10 24.35
CA PRO A 9 -17.06 9.56 24.39
C PRO A 9 -18.30 10.23 23.76
N ALA A 10 -18.38 11.56 23.84
CA ALA A 10 -19.30 12.34 23.02
C ALA A 10 -18.87 12.27 21.55
N LEU A 11 -19.83 12.05 20.64
CA LEU A 11 -19.59 11.94 19.20
C LEU A 11 -19.83 13.31 18.53
N LYS A 12 -19.05 13.60 17.48
CA LYS A 12 -19.27 14.78 16.63
C LYS A 12 -20.50 14.55 15.73
N GLU A 13 -21.21 15.61 15.38
CA GLU A 13 -22.23 15.58 14.32
C GLU A 13 -21.56 15.46 12.95
N GLY A 14 -22.15 14.68 12.05
CA GLY A 14 -21.59 14.46 10.72
C GLY A 14 -21.77 15.67 9.81
N ASN A 15 -20.83 15.88 8.88
CA ASN A 15 -20.97 16.88 7.83
C ASN A 15 -20.56 16.32 6.45
N PRO A 16 -21.25 16.68 5.34
CA PRO A 16 -20.92 16.17 4.01
C PRO A 16 -19.57 16.65 3.44
N GLU A 17 -19.01 17.76 3.93
CA GLU A 17 -17.74 18.31 3.44
C GLU A 17 -16.53 17.52 3.95
N GLU A 18 -16.63 16.93 5.15
CA GLU A 18 -15.66 16.01 5.74
C GLU A 18 -15.54 14.74 4.91
N ASP A 19 -16.65 14.20 4.41
CA ASP A 19 -16.66 13.00 3.58
C ASP A 19 -15.85 13.22 2.28
N LEU A 20 -16.14 14.30 1.55
CA LEU A 20 -15.40 14.66 0.33
C LEU A 20 -13.91 14.89 0.60
N THR A 21 -13.58 15.47 1.75
CA THR A 21 -12.21 15.73 2.15
C THR A 21 -11.48 14.45 2.54
N ALA A 22 -12.15 13.53 3.23
CA ALA A 22 -11.63 12.23 3.61
C ALA A 22 -11.34 11.36 2.38
N ASP A 23 -12.27 11.30 1.43
CA ASP A 23 -12.09 10.54 0.18
C ASP A 23 -10.89 11.03 -0.61
N ARG A 24 -10.74 12.35 -0.77
CA ARG A 24 -9.58 12.93 -1.45
C ARG A 24 -8.28 12.61 -0.73
N THR A 25 -8.26 12.77 0.59
CA THR A 25 -7.08 12.49 1.42
C THR A 25 -6.67 11.02 1.30
N ASN A 26 -7.63 10.10 1.38
CA ASN A 26 -7.39 8.66 1.27
C ASN A 26 -6.91 8.27 -0.13
N ALA A 27 -7.49 8.85 -1.18
CA ALA A 27 -7.06 8.60 -2.56
C ALA A 27 -5.61 9.05 -2.80
N GLN A 28 -5.23 10.19 -2.21
CA GLN A 28 -3.88 10.77 -2.28
C GLN A 28 -2.87 10.14 -1.32
N ALA A 29 -3.32 9.39 -0.31
CA ALA A 29 -2.46 8.78 0.70
C ALA A 29 -1.73 7.51 0.22
N ALA A 30 -2.17 6.94 -0.91
CA ALA A 30 -1.61 5.69 -1.43
C ALA A 30 -0.72 5.94 -2.66
N ALA A 31 0.52 5.44 -2.62
CA ALA A 31 1.44 5.46 -3.76
C ALA A 31 1.94 4.05 -4.11
N LEU A 32 2.19 3.80 -5.39
CA LEU A 32 2.67 2.51 -5.88
C LEU A 32 4.11 2.65 -6.42
N TYR A 33 4.98 1.77 -5.95
CA TYR A 33 6.39 1.71 -6.33
C TYR A 33 6.73 0.34 -6.91
N LYS A 34 7.58 0.33 -7.92
CA LYS A 34 8.15 -0.86 -8.54
C LYS A 34 9.57 -1.09 -8.03
N VAL A 35 9.87 -2.35 -7.71
CA VAL A 35 11.17 -2.84 -7.27
C VAL A 35 11.65 -3.86 -8.29
N SER A 36 12.68 -3.50 -9.05
CA SER A 36 13.15 -4.29 -10.21
C SER A 36 14.65 -4.21 -10.36
N ASP A 37 15.30 -5.32 -10.70
CA ASP A 37 16.72 -5.35 -11.09
C ASP A 37 16.96 -5.60 -12.59
N ALA A 38 15.93 -5.46 -13.43
CA ALA A 38 15.97 -5.70 -14.87
C ALA A 38 17.04 -4.88 -15.64
N THR A 39 17.49 -3.75 -15.09
CA THR A 39 18.57 -2.93 -15.69
C THR A 39 19.98 -3.36 -15.25
N GLY A 40 20.11 -4.49 -14.55
CA GLY A 40 21.36 -4.99 -13.96
C GLY A 40 21.69 -4.44 -12.57
N GLN A 41 20.87 -3.54 -12.03
CA GLN A 41 20.96 -2.99 -10.67
C GLN A 41 19.57 -2.83 -10.08
N MET A 42 19.45 -2.92 -8.76
CA MET A 42 18.18 -2.79 -8.05
C MET A 42 17.68 -1.35 -8.09
N ASN A 43 16.51 -1.13 -8.68
CA ASN A 43 15.86 0.18 -8.77
C ASN A 43 14.53 0.19 -8.03
N LEU A 44 14.26 1.32 -7.38
CA LEU A 44 12.96 1.68 -6.83
C LEU A 44 12.38 2.82 -7.66
N THR A 45 11.27 2.57 -8.37
CA THR A 45 10.64 3.57 -9.22
C THR A 45 9.21 3.79 -8.77
N LYS A 46 8.81 5.04 -8.50
CA LYS A 46 7.40 5.34 -8.26
C LYS A 46 6.64 5.27 -9.58
N VAL A 47 5.62 4.42 -9.65
CA VAL A 47 4.83 4.18 -10.87
C VAL A 47 3.43 4.81 -10.80
N ALA A 48 2.95 5.15 -9.61
CA ALA A 48 1.74 5.95 -9.42
C ALA A 48 1.77 6.72 -8.09
N ASP A 49 1.31 7.97 -8.12
CA ASP A 49 1.28 8.88 -6.95
C ASP A 49 -0.03 8.85 -6.15
N SER A 50 -1.11 8.31 -6.71
CA SER A 50 -2.42 8.24 -6.05
C SER A 50 -3.27 7.09 -6.58
N SER A 51 -4.15 6.60 -5.72
CA SER A 51 -5.14 5.56 -6.06
C SER A 51 -6.41 6.20 -6.67
N PRO A 52 -7.19 5.49 -7.49
CA PRO A 52 -7.02 4.08 -7.85
C PRO A 52 -6.01 3.85 -9.00
N PHE A 53 -5.17 2.82 -8.85
CA PHE A 53 -4.11 2.44 -9.77
C PHE A 53 -4.64 1.62 -10.96
N ALA A 54 -3.89 1.63 -12.08
CA ALA A 54 -4.17 0.73 -13.19
C ALA A 54 -3.56 -0.66 -12.91
N LEU A 55 -4.34 -1.73 -13.13
CA LEU A 55 -3.89 -3.12 -12.89
C LEU A 55 -2.65 -3.49 -13.71
N GLU A 56 -2.52 -2.94 -14.92
CA GLU A 56 -1.40 -3.14 -15.84
C GLU A 56 -0.04 -2.70 -15.28
N LEU A 57 -0.03 -1.85 -14.24
CA LEU A 57 1.20 -1.47 -13.55
C LEU A 57 1.86 -2.66 -12.84
N LEU A 58 1.08 -3.67 -12.41
CA LEU A 58 1.60 -4.86 -11.74
C LEU A 58 2.15 -5.88 -12.75
N ILE A 59 3.45 -5.75 -13.03
CA ILE A 59 4.16 -6.63 -13.97
C ILE A 59 4.60 -7.92 -13.25
N PRO A 60 4.29 -9.12 -13.78
CA PRO A 60 4.61 -10.41 -13.12
C PRO A 60 6.10 -10.65 -12.83
N ASP A 61 6.98 -9.97 -13.56
CA ASP A 61 8.43 -10.10 -13.51
C ASP A 61 9.08 -9.29 -12.39
N ASP A 62 8.35 -8.37 -11.74
CA ASP A 62 8.89 -7.46 -10.72
C ASP A 62 8.11 -7.56 -9.38
N CYS A 63 8.67 -6.97 -8.32
CA CYS A 63 7.94 -6.73 -7.06
C CYS A 63 7.43 -5.30 -6.98
N PHE A 64 6.36 -5.09 -6.21
CA PHE A 64 5.76 -3.77 -6.02
C PHE A 64 5.50 -3.49 -4.55
N VAL A 65 5.66 -2.24 -4.14
CA VAL A 65 5.33 -1.74 -2.81
C VAL A 65 4.22 -0.71 -2.96
N LEU A 66 3.05 -1.02 -2.39
CA LEU A 66 1.96 -0.07 -2.23
C LEU A 66 2.09 0.56 -0.85
N ASP A 67 2.53 1.80 -0.82
CA ASP A 67 2.62 2.59 0.41
C ASP A 67 1.26 3.21 0.72
N ASN A 68 0.64 2.78 1.82
CA ASN A 68 -0.54 3.39 2.42
C ASN A 68 -0.28 3.60 3.93
N GLY A 69 0.98 3.92 4.27
CA GLY A 69 1.45 3.99 5.65
C GLY A 69 0.79 5.09 6.48
N LEU A 70 0.29 6.17 5.86
CA LEU A 70 -0.55 7.18 6.54
C LEU A 70 -1.82 6.58 7.15
N CYS A 71 -2.34 5.50 6.55
CA CYS A 71 -3.48 4.74 7.07
C CYS A 71 -3.03 3.46 7.80
N GLY A 72 -1.75 3.34 8.13
CA GLY A 72 -1.21 2.28 8.99
C GLY A 72 -0.92 0.94 8.31
N LYS A 73 -0.89 0.87 6.96
CA LYS A 73 -0.56 -0.38 6.25
C LYS A 73 0.23 -0.15 4.96
N ILE A 74 1.24 -0.98 4.73
CA ILE A 74 2.01 -1.07 3.48
C ILE A 74 1.82 -2.48 2.92
N TYR A 75 1.70 -2.61 1.59
CA TYR A 75 1.58 -3.90 0.92
C TYR A 75 2.79 -4.15 0.04
N ILE A 76 3.24 -5.41 0.01
CA ILE A 76 4.27 -5.88 -0.91
C ILE A 76 3.59 -6.89 -1.84
N TRP A 77 3.45 -6.53 -3.11
CA TRP A 77 2.98 -7.45 -4.13
C TRP A 77 4.18 -8.13 -4.80
N LYS A 78 4.20 -9.47 -4.81
CA LYS A 78 5.28 -10.27 -5.38
C LYS A 78 4.82 -10.87 -6.70
N GLY A 79 5.38 -10.38 -7.80
CA GLY A 79 5.16 -10.96 -9.12
C GLY A 79 5.57 -12.44 -9.14
N ARG A 80 4.80 -13.28 -9.85
CA ARG A 80 5.05 -14.72 -9.90
C ARG A 80 6.43 -15.09 -10.48
N LYS A 81 7.00 -14.21 -11.30
CA LYS A 81 8.31 -14.36 -11.94
C LYS A 81 9.40 -13.48 -11.30
N ALA A 82 9.04 -12.62 -10.36
CA ALA A 82 9.99 -11.77 -9.64
C ALA A 82 11.03 -12.61 -8.90
N ASN A 83 12.28 -12.16 -8.95
CA ASN A 83 13.41 -12.89 -8.43
C ASN A 83 13.60 -12.67 -6.91
N GLU A 84 14.46 -13.47 -6.28
CA GLU A 84 14.65 -13.40 -4.83
C GLU A 84 15.25 -12.08 -4.36
N LYS A 85 16.12 -11.44 -5.16
CA LYS A 85 16.70 -10.15 -4.81
C LYS A 85 15.63 -9.06 -4.77
N GLU A 86 14.73 -9.03 -5.74
CA GLU A 86 13.61 -8.09 -5.78
C GLU A 86 12.65 -8.30 -4.60
N ARG A 87 12.34 -9.56 -4.26
CA ARG A 87 11.49 -9.90 -3.12
C ARG A 87 12.08 -9.43 -1.79
N GLN A 88 13.40 -9.58 -1.62
CA GLN A 88 14.11 -9.10 -0.44
C GLN A 88 14.24 -7.58 -0.43
N ALA A 89 14.49 -6.96 -1.59
CA ALA A 89 14.54 -5.52 -1.72
C ALA A 89 13.18 -4.88 -1.40
N ALA A 90 12.06 -5.47 -1.84
CA ALA A 90 10.73 -4.94 -1.53
C ALA A 90 10.40 -4.95 -0.04
N LEU A 91 10.89 -5.96 0.70
CA LEU A 91 10.78 -5.98 2.17
C LEU A 91 11.55 -4.83 2.81
N ARG A 92 12.81 -4.64 2.41
CA ARG A 92 13.64 -3.53 2.90
C ARG A 92 13.05 -2.17 2.57
N VAL A 93 12.49 -2.01 1.36
CA VAL A 93 11.82 -0.78 0.94
C VAL A 93 10.63 -0.47 1.85
N ALA A 94 9.81 -1.47 2.20
CA ALA A 94 8.68 -1.26 3.10
C ALA A 94 9.14 -0.83 4.52
N GLU A 95 10.18 -1.45 5.07
CA GLU A 95 10.79 -1.05 6.35
C GLU A 95 11.39 0.37 6.30
N ASP A 96 12.08 0.69 5.21
CA ASP A 96 12.63 2.01 4.94
C ASP A 96 11.53 3.08 4.84
N PHE A 97 10.37 2.76 4.27
CA PHE A 97 9.24 3.70 4.21
C PHE A 97 8.70 4.01 5.60
N ILE A 98 8.51 3.00 6.46
CA ILE A 98 8.05 3.19 7.84
C ILE A 98 8.99 4.15 8.59
N SER A 99 10.31 3.94 8.48
CA SER A 99 11.29 4.77 9.16
C SER A 99 11.42 6.17 8.56
N ARG A 100 11.57 6.30 7.24
CA ARG A 100 11.84 7.58 6.57
C ARG A 100 10.62 8.51 6.55
N MET A 101 9.43 7.95 6.35
CA MET A 101 8.18 8.72 6.36
C MET A 101 7.64 8.94 7.78
N ARG A 102 8.29 8.37 8.80
CA ARG A 102 7.89 8.43 10.21
C ARG A 102 6.46 7.93 10.44
N TYR A 103 6.08 6.85 9.75
CA TYR A 103 4.82 6.18 10.02
C TYR A 103 4.82 5.56 11.42
N ALA A 104 3.63 5.23 11.93
CA ALA A 104 3.51 4.62 13.25
C ALA A 104 4.31 3.30 13.31
N PRO A 105 5.04 2.98 14.39
CA PRO A 105 5.87 1.77 14.46
C PRO A 105 5.09 0.46 14.30
N ASN A 106 3.79 0.48 14.55
CA ASN A 106 2.87 -0.64 14.38
C ASN A 106 2.23 -0.68 12.96
N THR A 107 2.74 0.11 12.01
CA THR A 107 2.32 0.03 10.60
C THR A 107 2.50 -1.40 10.11
N GLN A 108 1.43 -1.97 9.58
CA GLN A 108 1.43 -3.36 9.15
C GLN A 108 2.06 -3.49 7.76
N VAL A 109 2.89 -4.52 7.58
CA VAL A 109 3.40 -4.90 6.26
C VAL A 109 2.73 -6.20 5.82
N GLU A 110 1.93 -6.15 4.76
CA GLU A 110 1.22 -7.31 4.21
C GLU A 110 1.88 -7.78 2.91
N ILE A 111 2.30 -9.05 2.87
CA ILE A 111 2.96 -9.63 1.69
C ILE A 111 1.95 -10.45 0.89
N LEU A 112 1.81 -10.12 -0.39
CA LEU A 112 0.82 -10.68 -1.30
C LEU A 112 1.50 -11.29 -2.53
N PRO A 113 1.55 -12.62 -2.64
CA PRO A 113 1.90 -13.28 -3.90
C PRO A 113 0.86 -12.97 -4.98
N GLN A 114 1.30 -12.81 -6.22
CA GLN A 114 0.40 -12.64 -7.37
C GLN A 114 -0.67 -13.76 -7.42
N GLY A 115 -1.94 -13.37 -7.54
CA GLY A 115 -3.10 -14.26 -7.54
C GLY A 115 -3.63 -14.64 -6.14
N ARG A 116 -3.01 -14.12 -5.08
CA ARG A 116 -3.42 -14.31 -3.67
C ARG A 116 -3.63 -12.97 -2.96
N GLU A 117 -4.00 -11.94 -3.71
CA GLU A 117 -4.22 -10.59 -3.20
C GLU A 117 -5.46 -10.51 -2.31
N SER A 118 -5.36 -9.78 -1.19
CA SER A 118 -6.50 -9.56 -0.30
C SER A 118 -7.50 -8.56 -0.91
N PRO A 119 -8.81 -8.65 -0.57
CA PRO A 119 -9.81 -7.70 -1.06
C PRO A 119 -9.46 -6.23 -0.79
N ILE A 120 -8.85 -5.95 0.36
CA ILE A 120 -8.41 -4.60 0.74
C ILE A 120 -7.29 -4.10 -0.19
N PHE A 121 -6.35 -4.95 -0.59
CA PHE A 121 -5.35 -4.55 -1.59
C PHE A 121 -5.99 -4.24 -2.95
N LYS A 122 -6.93 -5.09 -3.38
CA LYS A 122 -7.60 -4.96 -4.69
C LYS A 122 -8.38 -3.64 -4.82
N GLN A 123 -8.91 -3.10 -3.72
CA GLN A 123 -9.68 -1.84 -3.72
C GLN A 123 -8.87 -0.62 -4.21
N PHE A 124 -7.53 -0.68 -4.14
CA PHE A 124 -6.66 0.40 -4.60
C PHE A 124 -6.52 0.46 -6.12
N PHE A 125 -7.13 -0.46 -6.87
CA PHE A 125 -6.99 -0.56 -8.30
C PHE A 125 -8.34 -0.41 -9.01
N LYS A 126 -8.31 0.20 -10.19
CA LYS A 126 -9.46 0.29 -11.08
C LYS A 126 -9.75 -1.09 -11.67
N ASP A 127 -11.03 -1.46 -11.71
CA ASP A 127 -11.56 -2.62 -12.45
C ASP A 127 -10.91 -3.98 -12.10
N TRP A 128 -10.44 -4.16 -10.85
CA TRP A 128 -9.88 -5.43 -10.38
C TRP A 128 -10.96 -6.53 -10.34
N LYS A 129 -10.72 -7.66 -11.01
CA LYS A 129 -11.62 -8.84 -11.04
C LYS A 129 -11.16 -9.98 -10.12
#